data_AF-A0A1T4QF15-F1
#
_entry.id   AF-A0A1T4QF15-F1
#
_cell.length_a   1.000
_cell.length_b   1.000
_cell.length_c   1.000
_cell.angle_alpha   90.00
_cell.angle_beta   90.00
_cell.angle_gamma   90.00
#
_symmetry.space_group_name_H-M   'P 1'
#
loop_
_entity.id
_entity.type
_entity.pdbx_description
1 polymer ?
#
loop_
_entity_poly.entity_id
_entity_poly.type
_entity_poly.pdbx_seq_one_letter_code
_entity_poly.pdbx_strand_id
1 'polypeptide(L)'
;MKPGKIPALLLVAGLLLHTNTQAQGFLKKLKEKAEKKAEEMIDKKISDKTGLPSSGNSNGNTNTVGGNVSGNTSSGRNGRPSNKGGEGLKNTTPPDVLQQLTDADKAFSSSKYGDARFSVQQALLGVELQIGRQVLQSLPEKIGELPKDTAEDRVVSTRYGWANLTIQRIYQKDDKQLSVTIGNNPIYMGMIDLYFGLGVAQSNGETQNAKQIRVKGNKGIIKFDKDEGYTVLIQLGQSGMISWQGINYATEQEITDAVNQFDVDSIKKMLGE
;
A
#
# COMPACT_ATOMS: atom_id res chain seq x y z
N MET A 1 9.36 -38.53 -63.14
CA MET A 1 8.60 -37.26 -62.95
C MET A 1 8.61 -36.93 -61.48
N LYS A 2 8.77 -35.71 -60.98
CA LYS A 2 9.50 -34.50 -61.37
C LYS A 2 9.72 -33.81 -59.99
N PRO A 3 10.91 -33.30 -59.68
CA PRO A 3 11.33 -32.88 -58.33
C PRO A 3 10.93 -31.42 -58.00
N GLY A 4 10.61 -31.15 -56.74
CA GLY A 4 10.45 -29.80 -56.18
C GLY A 4 11.81 -29.19 -55.85
N LYS A 5 12.09 -28.03 -56.45
CA LYS A 5 13.38 -27.31 -56.40
C LYS A 5 13.38 -26.24 -55.29
N ILE A 6 14.53 -26.10 -54.63
CA ILE A 6 14.98 -24.90 -53.89
C ILE A 6 15.58 -23.92 -54.91
N PRO A 7 15.40 -22.59 -54.77
CA PRO A 7 16.53 -21.67 -54.53
C PRO A 7 16.15 -20.54 -53.53
N ALA A 8 16.96 -20.26 -52.50
CA ALA A 8 18.12 -19.36 -52.50
C ALA A 8 17.77 -17.87 -52.74
N LEU A 9 17.71 -17.07 -51.67
CA LEU A 9 18.31 -15.73 -51.67
C LEU A 9 18.63 -15.25 -50.24
N LEU A 10 19.91 -15.32 -49.92
CA LEU A 10 20.59 -14.62 -48.82
C LEU A 10 21.16 -13.32 -49.42
N LEU A 11 21.27 -12.26 -48.61
CA LEU A 11 21.77 -10.89 -48.89
C LEU A 11 20.77 -9.87 -49.46
N VAL A 12 20.14 -9.10 -48.56
CA VAL A 12 20.40 -7.65 -48.46
C VAL A 12 20.46 -7.31 -46.96
N ALA A 13 21.66 -7.02 -46.49
CA ALA A 13 21.92 -6.47 -45.18
C ALA A 13 21.57 -4.97 -45.16
N GLY A 14 21.02 -4.53 -44.02
CA GLY A 14 21.28 -3.22 -43.43
C GLY A 14 20.75 -1.99 -44.16
N LEU A 15 19.57 -1.51 -43.79
CA LEU A 15 19.21 -0.08 -43.82
C LEU A 15 17.79 0.18 -43.27
N LEU A 16 17.53 -0.09 -41.98
CA LEU A 16 16.35 0.48 -41.28
C LEU A 16 16.62 0.80 -39.79
N LEU A 17 17.83 1.27 -39.49
CA LEU A 17 18.06 2.14 -38.34
C LEU A 17 18.08 3.58 -38.86
N HIS A 18 17.37 4.47 -38.16
CA HIS A 18 17.24 5.92 -38.33
C HIS A 18 16.02 6.43 -39.10
N THR A 19 14.90 6.62 -38.40
CA THR A 19 14.14 7.89 -38.42
C THR A 19 13.44 8.09 -37.06
N ASN A 20 14.18 8.69 -36.11
CA ASN A 20 13.55 9.48 -35.06
C ASN A 20 13.34 10.91 -35.57
N THR A 21 12.56 11.71 -34.82
CA THR A 21 12.36 13.17 -34.95
C THR A 21 11.40 13.68 -36.04
N GLN A 22 10.09 13.56 -35.81
CA GLN A 22 9.13 14.66 -36.10
C GLN A 22 7.75 14.58 -35.41
N ALA A 23 7.43 13.54 -34.63
CA ALA A 23 6.10 13.38 -34.01
C ALA A 23 5.93 14.04 -32.61
N GLN A 24 7.01 14.47 -31.95
CA GLN A 24 6.92 15.04 -30.59
C GLN A 24 6.44 16.52 -30.55
N GLY A 25 6.62 17.29 -31.62
CA GLY A 25 6.25 18.71 -31.65
C GLY A 25 4.75 18.96 -31.80
N PHE A 26 4.04 18.11 -32.56
CA PHE A 26 2.62 18.28 -32.83
C PHE A 26 1.76 17.89 -31.62
N LEU A 27 2.11 16.78 -30.94
CA LEU A 27 1.44 16.34 -29.71
C LEU A 27 1.62 17.36 -28.57
N LYS A 28 2.79 18.00 -28.47
CA LYS A 28 3.03 19.07 -27.50
C LYS A 28 2.15 20.30 -27.78
N LYS A 29 2.04 20.73 -29.04
CA LYS A 29 1.15 21.83 -29.45
C LYS A 29 -0.33 21.52 -29.25
N LEU A 30 -0.74 20.26 -29.43
CA LEU A 30 -2.11 19.82 -29.18
C LEU A 30 -2.43 19.81 -27.68
N LYS A 31 -1.48 19.34 -26.85
CA LYS A 31 -1.58 19.35 -25.39
C LYS A 31 -1.66 20.78 -24.85
N GLU A 32 -0.79 21.68 -25.30
CA GLU A 32 -0.79 23.09 -24.90
C GLU A 32 -2.10 23.81 -25.30
N LYS A 33 -2.68 23.50 -26.47
CA LYS A 33 -4.00 24.04 -26.85
C LYS A 33 -5.16 23.46 -26.03
N ALA A 34 -5.07 22.20 -25.62
CA ALA A 34 -6.07 21.56 -24.79
C ALA A 34 -6.05 22.11 -23.36
N GLU A 35 -4.85 22.28 -22.77
CA GLU A 35 -4.67 22.88 -21.44
C GLU A 35 -5.16 24.33 -21.42
N LYS A 36 -4.79 25.14 -22.42
CA LYS A 36 -5.24 26.54 -22.50
C LYS A 36 -6.76 26.69 -22.62
N LYS A 37 -7.42 25.80 -23.40
CA LYS A 37 -8.90 25.79 -23.49
C LYS A 37 -9.56 25.26 -22.22
N ALA A 38 -8.92 24.35 -21.49
CA ALA A 38 -9.43 23.84 -20.23
C ALA A 38 -9.38 24.95 -19.16
N GLU A 39 -8.29 25.70 -19.09
CA GLU A 39 -8.14 26.86 -18.19
C GLU A 39 -9.15 27.97 -18.52
N GLU A 40 -9.32 28.35 -19.79
CA GLU A 40 -10.33 29.34 -20.20
C GLU A 40 -11.77 28.90 -19.84
N MET A 41 -12.09 27.61 -19.92
CA MET A 41 -13.41 27.10 -19.52
C MET A 41 -13.61 27.00 -18.01
N ILE A 42 -12.54 26.71 -17.25
CA ILE A 42 -12.57 26.69 -15.80
C ILE A 42 -12.75 28.10 -15.26
N ASP A 43 -11.98 29.07 -15.76
CA ASP A 43 -12.10 30.48 -15.36
C ASP A 43 -13.47 31.06 -15.70
N LYS A 44 -14.01 30.73 -16.89
CA LYS A 44 -15.36 31.16 -17.27
C LYS A 44 -16.42 30.57 -16.34
N LYS A 45 -16.36 29.27 -16.03
CA LYS A 45 -17.31 28.63 -15.09
C LYS A 45 -17.16 29.12 -13.64
N ILE A 46 -15.97 29.49 -13.21
CA ILE A 46 -15.72 30.03 -11.87
C ILE A 46 -16.26 31.46 -11.78
N SER A 47 -16.04 32.29 -12.80
CA SER A 47 -16.56 33.66 -12.86
C SER A 47 -18.09 33.70 -12.89
N ASP A 48 -18.73 32.83 -13.69
CA ASP A 48 -20.19 32.73 -13.79
C ASP A 48 -20.86 32.23 -12.49
N LYS A 49 -20.14 31.49 -11.64
CA LYS A 49 -20.68 30.96 -10.37
C LYS A 49 -20.36 31.78 -9.12
N THR A 50 -19.36 32.66 -9.15
CA THR A 50 -18.85 33.32 -7.92
C THR A 50 -18.84 34.84 -7.96
N GLY A 51 -19.07 35.48 -9.12
CA GLY A 51 -19.22 36.94 -9.20
C GLY A 51 -17.97 37.76 -8.82
N LEU A 52 -16.78 37.16 -8.81
CA LEU A 52 -15.50 37.82 -8.49
C LEU A 52 -14.66 38.05 -9.76
N PRO A 53 -14.00 39.21 -9.93
CA PRO A 53 -13.19 39.49 -11.11
C PRO A 53 -11.87 38.71 -11.10
N SER A 54 -11.47 38.24 -12.29
CA SER A 54 -10.21 37.53 -12.55
C SER A 54 -9.01 38.48 -12.41
N SER A 55 -8.09 38.17 -11.49
CA SER A 55 -6.84 38.90 -11.31
C SER A 55 -5.78 38.33 -12.26
N GLY A 56 -5.50 39.07 -13.33
CA GLY A 56 -4.43 38.77 -14.27
C GLY A 56 -3.05 39.19 -13.74
N ASN A 57 -2.07 38.34 -14.08
CA ASN A 57 -0.68 38.65 -14.45
C ASN A 57 0.28 39.28 -13.42
N SER A 58 1.42 38.61 -13.19
CA SER A 58 2.69 39.26 -12.86
C SER A 58 3.84 38.36 -13.29
N ASN A 59 4.49 38.76 -14.38
CA ASN A 59 5.76 38.25 -14.88
C ASN A 59 6.87 39.14 -14.30
N GLY A 60 7.94 38.56 -13.75
CA GLY A 60 9.04 39.31 -13.13
C GLY A 60 10.21 38.41 -12.71
N ASN A 61 11.14 38.23 -13.63
CA ASN A 61 12.41 37.52 -13.53
C ASN A 61 13.42 38.20 -12.59
N THR A 62 14.19 37.45 -11.77
CA THR A 62 15.67 37.50 -11.69
C THR A 62 16.25 36.45 -10.73
N ASN A 63 17.34 35.81 -11.18
CA ASN A 63 18.24 34.88 -10.47
C ASN A 63 18.80 35.41 -9.14
N THR A 64 19.08 34.52 -8.17
CA THR A 64 20.44 34.18 -7.66
C THR A 64 20.41 33.15 -6.51
N VAL A 65 21.17 32.06 -6.71
CA VAL A 65 22.16 31.43 -5.81
C VAL A 65 21.81 31.16 -4.33
N GLY A 66 21.73 29.86 -4.00
CA GLY A 66 22.58 29.21 -2.97
C GLY A 66 22.26 29.42 -1.48
N GLY A 67 22.14 28.30 -0.75
CA GLY A 67 22.61 28.20 0.63
C GLY A 67 21.55 28.00 1.72
N ASN A 68 21.67 26.85 2.38
CA ASN A 68 21.31 26.53 3.77
C ASN A 68 19.87 26.68 4.29
N VAL A 69 19.32 25.49 4.55
CA VAL A 69 18.34 25.16 5.59
C VAL A 69 18.83 25.67 6.95
N SER A 70 18.15 26.68 7.51
CA SER A 70 17.88 26.83 8.95
C SER A 70 17.05 28.10 9.17
N GLY A 71 15.89 27.98 9.80
CA GLY A 71 15.12 29.14 10.24
C GLY A 71 13.62 29.03 10.03
N ASN A 72 12.95 28.46 11.03
CA ASN A 72 11.56 28.70 11.41
C ASN A 72 10.98 30.02 10.86
N THR A 73 10.07 29.93 9.88
CA THR A 73 9.22 31.05 9.45
C THR A 73 7.78 30.57 9.35
N SER A 74 7.07 30.74 10.46
CA SER A 74 5.62 30.83 10.54
C SER A 74 5.15 32.01 9.69
N SER A 75 4.96 31.80 8.39
CA SER A 75 4.19 32.71 7.56
C SER A 75 2.71 32.56 7.92
N GLY A 76 2.31 33.23 9.00
CA GLY A 76 0.93 33.39 9.43
C GLY A 76 0.11 34.03 8.33
N ARG A 77 -0.68 33.22 7.61
CA ARG A 77 -1.84 33.70 6.87
C ARG A 77 -2.86 34.20 7.89
N ASN A 78 -2.78 35.48 8.21
CA ASN A 78 -3.77 36.19 9.02
C ASN A 78 -5.17 35.96 8.43
N GLY A 79 -6.09 35.42 9.23
CA GLY A 79 -7.52 35.37 8.92
C GLY A 79 -8.10 34.02 8.48
N ARG A 80 -7.32 32.92 8.41
CA ARG A 80 -7.92 31.58 8.25
C ARG A 80 -8.29 31.01 9.63
N PRO A 81 -9.56 30.68 9.90
CA PRO A 81 -9.93 29.95 11.11
C PRO A 81 -9.12 28.65 11.17
N SER A 82 -8.38 28.44 12.25
CA SER A 82 -7.82 27.14 12.59
C SER A 82 -8.81 26.39 13.46
N ASN A 83 -8.80 25.06 13.37
CA ASN A 83 -9.62 24.26 14.25
C ASN A 83 -9.15 24.45 15.71
N LYS A 84 -10.04 24.89 16.59
CA LYS A 84 -9.74 25.16 18.01
C LYS A 84 -10.31 24.09 18.96
N GLY A 85 -10.96 23.07 18.42
CA GLY A 85 -11.57 21.99 19.21
C GLY A 85 -12.18 20.88 18.36
N GLY A 86 -12.84 19.93 19.01
CA GLY A 86 -13.42 18.76 18.38
C GLY A 86 -12.82 17.49 18.96
N GLU A 87 -13.67 16.51 19.26
CA GLU A 87 -13.26 15.24 19.89
C GLU A 87 -12.46 14.32 18.96
N GLY A 88 -12.20 14.76 17.73
CA GLY A 88 -11.63 13.92 16.69
C GLY A 88 -12.56 12.79 16.29
N LEU A 89 -12.02 11.79 15.60
CA LEU A 89 -12.72 10.54 15.32
C LEU A 89 -12.38 9.55 16.44
N LYS A 90 -13.40 9.03 17.11
CA LYS A 90 -13.23 7.93 18.07
C LYS A 90 -13.15 6.60 17.32
N ASN A 91 -12.49 5.62 17.92
CA ASN A 91 -12.52 4.24 17.43
C ASN A 91 -13.98 3.80 17.27
N THR A 92 -14.36 3.48 16.04
CA THR A 92 -15.74 3.11 15.72
C THR A 92 -15.96 1.65 16.12
N THR A 93 -17.01 1.39 16.89
CA THR A 93 -17.45 0.01 17.12
C THR A 93 -17.75 -0.65 15.78
N PRO A 94 -17.30 -1.88 15.52
CA PRO A 94 -17.59 -2.56 14.27
C PRO A 94 -19.10 -2.54 13.99
N PRO A 95 -19.52 -2.35 12.73
CA PRO A 95 -20.92 -2.45 12.37
C PRO A 95 -21.49 -3.80 12.80
N ASP A 96 -22.71 -3.81 13.33
CA ASP A 96 -23.44 -5.04 13.60
C ASP A 96 -23.83 -5.68 12.26
N VAL A 97 -23.25 -6.85 11.98
CA VAL A 97 -23.43 -7.57 10.72
C VAL A 97 -24.90 -7.91 10.47
N LEU A 98 -25.61 -8.41 11.49
CA LEU A 98 -27.00 -8.84 11.35
C LEU A 98 -27.94 -7.65 11.13
N GLN A 99 -27.71 -6.55 11.86
CA GLN A 99 -28.46 -5.32 11.65
C GLN A 99 -28.23 -4.76 10.24
N GLN A 100 -26.99 -4.70 9.78
CA GLN A 100 -26.68 -4.19 8.45
C GLN A 100 -27.27 -5.05 7.33
N LEU A 101 -27.30 -6.38 7.49
CA LEU A 101 -28.00 -7.26 6.53
C LEU A 101 -29.51 -7.02 6.53
N THR A 102 -30.11 -6.80 7.70
CA THR A 102 -31.55 -6.47 7.82
C THR A 102 -31.88 -5.13 7.15
N ASP A 103 -31.02 -4.13 7.35
CA ASP A 103 -31.17 -2.81 6.72
C ASP A 103 -31.01 -2.89 5.19
N ALA A 104 -30.07 -3.72 4.73
CA ALA A 104 -29.85 -3.95 3.30
C ALA A 104 -31.07 -4.58 2.62
N ASP A 105 -31.66 -5.61 3.23
CA ASP A 105 -32.85 -6.28 2.72
C ASP A 105 -34.03 -5.32 2.58
N LYS A 106 -34.32 -4.56 3.66
CA LYS A 106 -35.37 -3.53 3.67
C LYS A 106 -35.17 -2.46 2.60
N ALA A 107 -33.94 -1.97 2.45
CA ALA A 107 -33.59 -0.98 1.44
C ALA A 107 -33.75 -1.55 0.02
N PHE A 108 -33.34 -2.80 -0.20
CA PHE A 108 -33.46 -3.49 -1.48
C PHE A 108 -34.92 -3.69 -1.87
N SER A 109 -35.77 -4.19 -0.95
CA SER A 109 -37.21 -4.33 -1.19
C SER A 109 -37.89 -3.00 -1.51
N SER A 110 -37.35 -1.89 -1.00
CA SER A 110 -37.83 -0.53 -1.28
C SER A 110 -37.21 0.11 -2.53
N SER A 111 -36.47 -0.65 -3.35
CA SER A 111 -35.73 -0.17 -4.53
C SER A 111 -34.69 0.92 -4.23
N LYS A 112 -34.22 1.03 -2.99
CA LYS A 112 -33.17 1.96 -2.55
C LYS A 112 -31.80 1.28 -2.67
N TYR A 113 -31.36 1.05 -3.90
CA TYR A 113 -30.15 0.24 -4.16
C TYR A 113 -28.86 0.85 -3.60
N GLY A 114 -28.77 2.18 -3.50
CA GLY A 114 -27.63 2.85 -2.87
C GLY A 114 -27.51 2.51 -1.39
N ASP A 115 -28.61 2.59 -0.66
CA ASP A 115 -28.68 2.26 0.77
C ASP A 115 -28.43 0.77 0.98
N ALA A 116 -29.04 -0.10 0.16
CA ALA A 116 -28.82 -1.54 0.22
C ALA A 116 -27.34 -1.89 0.04
N ARG A 117 -26.68 -1.29 -0.95
CA ARG A 117 -25.24 -1.47 -1.19
C ARG A 117 -24.40 -0.98 -0.01
N PHE A 118 -24.72 0.20 0.52
CA PHE A 118 -23.99 0.76 1.67
C PHE A 118 -24.09 -0.16 2.89
N SER A 119 -25.28 -0.66 3.20
CA SER A 119 -25.49 -1.56 4.33
C SER A 119 -24.75 -2.89 4.14
N VAL A 120 -24.75 -3.49 2.94
CA VAL A 120 -23.92 -4.68 2.65
C VAL A 120 -22.42 -4.40 2.88
N GLN A 121 -21.93 -3.22 2.47
CA GLN A 121 -20.54 -2.85 2.72
C GLN A 121 -20.23 -2.68 4.21
N GLN A 122 -21.18 -2.15 5.00
CA GLN A 122 -21.03 -2.07 6.45
C GLN A 122 -21.06 -3.46 7.10
N ALA A 123 -21.91 -4.37 6.64
CA ALA A 123 -21.94 -5.75 7.12
C ALA A 123 -20.59 -6.45 6.87
N LEU A 124 -20.03 -6.32 5.67
CA LEU A 124 -18.72 -6.88 5.33
C LEU A 124 -17.61 -6.29 6.21
N LEU A 125 -17.60 -4.97 6.39
CA LEU A 125 -16.66 -4.31 7.31
C LEU A 125 -16.78 -4.87 8.74
N GLY A 126 -18.00 -5.12 9.23
CA GLY A 126 -18.22 -5.75 10.53
C GLY A 126 -17.58 -7.12 10.65
N VAL A 127 -17.75 -7.98 9.64
CA VAL A 127 -17.13 -9.32 9.57
C VAL A 127 -15.60 -9.21 9.57
N GLU A 128 -15.03 -8.35 8.73
CA GLU A 128 -13.57 -8.19 8.61
C GLU A 128 -12.94 -7.68 9.91
N LEU A 129 -13.58 -6.72 10.58
CA LEU A 129 -13.12 -6.22 11.88
C LEU A 129 -13.22 -7.31 12.97
N GLN A 130 -14.24 -8.16 12.92
CA GLN A 130 -14.36 -9.29 13.84
C GLN A 130 -13.27 -10.33 13.60
N ILE A 131 -12.98 -10.68 12.35
CA ILE A 131 -11.87 -11.57 11.98
C ILE A 131 -10.55 -10.99 12.50
N GLY A 132 -10.27 -9.72 12.23
CA GLY A 132 -9.04 -9.09 12.68
C GLY A 132 -8.88 -9.09 14.21
N ARG A 133 -9.98 -8.92 14.96
CA ARG A 133 -9.97 -9.05 16.42
C ARG A 133 -9.71 -10.47 16.89
N GLN A 134 -10.27 -11.48 16.23
CA GLN A 134 -10.01 -12.88 16.54
C GLN A 134 -8.55 -13.24 16.28
N VAL A 135 -7.98 -12.77 15.16
CA VAL A 135 -6.55 -12.93 14.87
C VAL A 135 -5.70 -12.26 15.95
N LEU A 136 -6.01 -11.01 16.33
CA LEU A 136 -5.32 -10.33 17.44
C LEU A 136 -5.42 -11.14 18.75
N GLN A 137 -6.56 -11.75 19.06
CA GLN A 137 -6.70 -12.58 20.25
C GLN A 137 -5.86 -13.87 20.18
N SER A 138 -5.63 -14.42 18.99
CA SER A 138 -4.83 -15.63 18.81
C SER A 138 -3.32 -15.37 18.79
N LEU A 139 -2.87 -14.12 18.60
CA LEU A 139 -1.43 -13.81 18.63
C LEU A 139 -0.88 -14.02 20.06
N PRO A 140 0.40 -14.44 20.20
CA PRO A 140 1.01 -14.69 21.50
C PRO A 140 0.87 -13.51 22.46
N GLU A 141 0.80 -13.77 23.77
CA GLU A 141 0.78 -12.69 24.78
C GLU A 141 2.12 -11.98 24.93
N LYS A 142 3.20 -12.72 24.66
CA LYS A 142 4.58 -12.23 24.68
C LYS A 142 5.39 -12.96 23.61
N ILE A 143 6.48 -12.32 23.17
CA ILE A 143 7.48 -12.92 22.29
C ILE A 143 8.82 -12.86 23.01
N GLY A 144 9.27 -13.99 23.55
CA GLY A 144 10.37 -14.01 24.52
C GLY A 144 10.01 -13.16 25.76
N GLU A 145 10.73 -12.06 25.97
CA GLU A 145 10.46 -11.10 27.04
C GLU A 145 9.62 -9.88 26.62
N LEU A 146 9.29 -9.75 25.33
CA LEU A 146 8.53 -8.60 24.82
C LEU A 146 7.03 -8.81 25.09
N PRO A 147 6.39 -8.02 25.96
CA PRO A 147 4.94 -8.06 26.14
C PRO A 147 4.23 -7.47 24.91
N LYS A 148 3.01 -7.91 24.63
CA LYS A 148 2.14 -7.25 23.64
C LYS A 148 1.78 -5.84 24.10
N ASP A 149 1.75 -4.90 23.16
CA ASP A 149 1.18 -3.58 23.33
C ASP A 149 -0.20 -3.52 22.66
N THR A 150 -1.25 -3.59 23.45
CA THR A 150 -2.63 -3.55 22.95
C THR A 150 -3.12 -2.14 22.64
N ALA A 151 -2.41 -1.08 23.07
CA ALA A 151 -2.78 0.29 22.74
C ALA A 151 -2.47 0.60 21.26
N GLU A 152 -1.47 -0.08 20.70
CA GLU A 152 -1.06 0.02 19.29
C GLU A 152 -1.69 -1.04 18.39
N ASP A 153 -2.58 -1.90 18.91
CA ASP A 153 -3.32 -2.83 18.06
C ASP A 153 -4.17 -2.05 17.03
N ARG A 154 -4.06 -2.44 15.75
CA ARG A 154 -4.86 -1.87 14.66
C ARG A 154 -5.53 -2.99 13.87
N VAL A 155 -6.79 -2.77 13.53
CA VAL A 155 -7.50 -3.54 12.50
C VAL A 155 -8.12 -2.55 11.54
N VAL A 156 -7.65 -2.56 10.30
CA VAL A 156 -8.05 -1.64 9.24
C VAL A 156 -8.61 -2.46 8.09
N SER A 157 -9.82 -2.11 7.65
CA SER A 157 -10.37 -2.59 6.39
C SER A 157 -10.67 -1.39 5.50
N THR A 158 -10.17 -1.41 4.26
CA THR A 158 -10.42 -0.34 3.29
C THR A 158 -11.47 -0.75 2.26
N ARG A 159 -12.73 -0.92 2.70
CA ARG A 159 -14.02 -0.70 2.00
C ARG A 159 -14.26 -1.30 0.59
N TYR A 160 -13.37 -2.13 0.05
CA TYR A 160 -13.51 -2.72 -1.30
C TYR A 160 -13.21 -4.22 -1.30
N GLY A 161 -14.18 -5.00 -0.80
CA GLY A 161 -14.09 -6.46 -0.74
C GLY A 161 -13.12 -6.95 0.32
N TRP A 162 -12.95 -8.28 0.39
CA TRP A 162 -12.00 -8.93 1.29
C TRP A 162 -10.57 -8.44 1.12
N ALA A 163 -10.21 -7.88 -0.03
CA ALA A 163 -8.90 -7.28 -0.25
C ALA A 163 -8.74 -6.01 0.58
N ASN A 164 -7.66 -5.94 1.37
CA ASN A 164 -7.25 -4.82 2.23
C ASN A 164 -7.70 -4.89 3.70
N LEU A 165 -7.83 -6.08 4.27
CA LEU A 165 -7.74 -6.23 5.73
C LEU A 165 -6.26 -6.12 6.13
N THR A 166 -5.95 -5.24 7.09
CA THR A 166 -4.64 -5.10 7.71
C THR A 166 -4.79 -5.16 9.22
N ILE A 167 -4.07 -6.06 9.85
CA ILE A 167 -4.04 -6.31 11.29
C ILE A 167 -2.62 -6.05 11.75
N GLN A 168 -2.46 -5.20 12.76
CA GLN A 168 -1.15 -4.86 13.31
C GLN A 168 -1.13 -5.09 14.82
N ARG A 169 -0.02 -5.66 15.30
CA ARG A 169 0.33 -5.71 16.72
C ARG A 169 1.80 -5.38 16.92
N ILE A 170 2.10 -4.71 18.02
CA ILE A 170 3.47 -4.43 18.46
C ILE A 170 3.76 -5.21 19.74
N TYR A 171 4.96 -5.77 19.84
CA TYR A 171 5.55 -6.29 21.07
C TYR A 171 6.78 -5.45 21.37
N GLN A 172 6.84 -4.84 22.55
CA GLN A 172 7.94 -3.92 22.86
C GLN A 172 8.32 -3.93 24.34
N LYS A 173 9.61 -3.79 24.59
CA LYS A 173 10.20 -3.59 25.91
C LYS A 173 11.53 -2.85 25.71
N ASP A 174 11.70 -1.74 26.44
CA ASP A 174 12.88 -0.90 26.35
C ASP A 174 13.18 -0.46 24.90
N ASP A 175 14.34 -0.82 24.35
CA ASP A 175 14.77 -0.49 23.00
C ASP A 175 14.47 -1.58 21.97
N LYS A 176 13.86 -2.70 22.38
CA LYS A 176 13.60 -3.84 21.51
C LYS A 176 12.13 -3.96 21.15
N GLN A 177 11.86 -4.18 19.86
CA GLN A 177 10.50 -4.20 19.32
C GLN A 177 10.34 -5.27 18.24
N LEU A 178 9.19 -5.94 18.26
CA LEU A 178 8.70 -6.77 17.16
C LEU A 178 7.33 -6.26 16.72
N SER A 179 7.24 -5.80 15.48
CA SER A 179 5.99 -5.37 14.86
C SER A 179 5.50 -6.45 13.91
N VAL A 180 4.23 -6.82 14.04
CA VAL A 180 3.59 -7.85 13.22
C VAL A 180 2.51 -7.19 12.40
N THR A 181 2.54 -7.39 11.08
CA THR A 181 1.51 -6.95 10.16
C THR A 181 0.96 -8.15 9.40
N ILE A 182 -0.33 -8.37 9.47
CA ILE A 182 -1.04 -9.45 8.79
C ILE A 182 -2.07 -8.83 7.87
N GLY A 183 -2.15 -9.27 6.62
CA GLY A 183 -3.15 -8.75 5.72
C GLY A 183 -3.11 -9.38 4.34
N ASN A 184 -4.02 -8.95 3.48
CA ASN A 184 -4.18 -9.45 2.12
C ASN A 184 -4.15 -8.30 1.09
N ASN A 185 -3.20 -7.39 1.27
CA ASN A 185 -3.03 -6.24 0.38
C ASN A 185 -2.22 -6.63 -0.87
N PRO A 186 -2.79 -6.42 -2.08
CA PRO A 186 -2.14 -6.79 -3.35
C PRO A 186 -0.80 -6.08 -3.60
N ILE A 187 -0.55 -4.91 -2.99
CA ILE A 187 0.74 -4.21 -3.07
C ILE A 187 1.86 -5.08 -2.52
N TYR A 188 1.64 -5.73 -1.37
CA TYR A 188 2.66 -6.58 -0.77
C TYR A 188 2.84 -7.87 -1.55
N MET A 189 1.78 -8.41 -2.16
CA MET A 189 1.86 -9.61 -3.00
C MET A 189 2.78 -9.42 -4.21
N GLY A 190 2.66 -8.27 -4.89
CA GLY A 190 3.59 -7.91 -5.97
C GLY A 190 5.04 -7.79 -5.49
N MET A 191 5.26 -7.39 -4.24
CA MET A 191 6.60 -7.36 -3.63
C MET A 191 7.14 -8.77 -3.34
N ILE A 192 6.31 -9.70 -2.84
CA ILE A 192 6.68 -11.10 -2.66
C ILE A 192 7.05 -11.75 -3.99
N ASP A 193 6.21 -11.59 -5.01
CA ASP A 193 6.46 -12.17 -6.34
C ASP A 193 7.73 -11.60 -6.96
N LEU A 194 8.01 -10.32 -6.74
CA LEU A 194 9.27 -9.71 -7.15
C LEU A 194 10.46 -10.33 -6.42
N TYR A 195 10.40 -10.51 -5.10
CA TYR A 195 11.49 -11.11 -4.34
C TYR A 195 11.69 -12.60 -4.69
N PHE A 196 10.62 -13.38 -4.87
CA PHE A 196 10.73 -14.77 -5.29
C PHE A 196 11.15 -14.91 -6.76
N GLY A 197 10.65 -14.04 -7.65
CA GLY A 197 10.91 -14.05 -9.09
C GLY A 197 12.28 -13.50 -9.49
N LEU A 198 12.82 -12.53 -8.74
CA LEU A 198 14.22 -12.09 -8.88
C LEU A 198 15.21 -13.09 -8.31
N GLY A 199 14.72 -14.20 -7.74
CA GLY A 199 15.50 -15.28 -7.18
C GLY A 199 16.56 -14.73 -6.26
N VAL A 200 16.15 -14.01 -5.19
CA VAL A 200 17.02 -13.34 -4.18
C VAL A 200 18.38 -14.01 -4.20
N ALA A 201 19.29 -13.42 -4.98
CA ALA A 201 20.47 -14.14 -5.42
C ALA A 201 21.16 -14.65 -4.17
N GLN A 202 21.27 -15.97 -4.03
CA GLN A 202 22.33 -16.56 -3.24
C GLN A 202 23.64 -16.24 -3.97
N SER A 203 23.97 -14.95 -3.96
CA SER A 203 25.20 -14.41 -4.46
C SER A 203 26.20 -14.71 -3.36
N ASN A 204 27.24 -15.47 -3.70
CA ASN A 204 28.40 -15.70 -2.84
C ASN A 204 29.22 -14.40 -2.59
N GLY A 205 28.59 -13.22 -2.72
CA GLY A 205 29.19 -11.91 -2.53
C GLY A 205 28.93 -11.36 -1.13
N GLU A 206 29.85 -10.51 -0.67
CA GLU A 206 29.96 -9.95 0.69
C GLU A 206 28.74 -9.13 1.20
N THR A 207 27.67 -8.98 0.41
CA THR A 207 26.52 -8.09 0.72
C THR A 207 25.16 -8.74 0.42
N GLN A 208 24.96 -10.00 0.81
CA GLN A 208 23.63 -10.62 0.79
C GLN A 208 22.76 -10.10 1.94
N ASN A 209 21.88 -9.15 1.67
CA ASN A 209 20.98 -8.54 2.66
C ASN A 209 19.58 -9.18 2.73
N ALA A 210 19.28 -10.16 1.87
CA ALA A 210 18.07 -10.94 1.93
C ALA A 210 18.30 -12.40 1.52
N LYS A 211 17.50 -13.32 2.05
CA LYS A 211 17.51 -14.73 1.68
C LYS A 211 16.17 -15.42 1.94
N GLN A 212 15.99 -16.57 1.31
CA GLN A 212 14.83 -17.42 1.55
C GLN A 212 15.01 -18.24 2.83
N ILE A 213 13.96 -18.32 3.65
CA ILE A 213 13.92 -19.12 4.87
C ILE A 213 12.64 -19.95 4.93
N ARG A 214 12.56 -20.83 5.93
CA ARG A 214 11.32 -21.50 6.32
C ARG A 214 10.96 -21.15 7.75
N VAL A 215 9.70 -20.83 7.96
CA VAL A 215 9.13 -20.58 9.29
C VAL A 215 7.93 -21.51 9.43
N LYS A 216 8.02 -22.46 10.36
CA LYS A 216 7.01 -23.53 10.53
C LYS A 216 6.55 -24.18 9.21
N GLY A 217 7.51 -24.53 8.34
CA GLY A 217 7.24 -25.16 7.05
C GLY A 217 6.80 -24.22 5.92
N ASN A 218 6.47 -22.96 6.23
CA ASN A 218 6.09 -21.97 5.23
C ASN A 218 7.33 -21.32 4.60
N LYS A 219 7.30 -21.15 3.27
CA LYS A 219 8.35 -20.42 2.55
C LYS A 219 8.23 -18.93 2.89
N GLY A 220 9.35 -18.33 3.24
CA GLY A 220 9.43 -16.91 3.51
C GLY A 220 10.74 -16.31 3.03
N ILE A 221 10.83 -15.00 3.19
CA ILE A 221 12.03 -14.21 2.94
C ILE A 221 12.40 -13.54 4.25
N ILE A 222 13.69 -13.49 4.55
CA ILE A 222 14.24 -12.62 5.57
C ILE A 222 15.14 -11.58 4.90
N LYS A 223 15.02 -10.33 5.32
CA LYS A 223 15.89 -9.21 4.96
C LYS A 223 16.49 -8.65 6.26
N PHE A 224 17.73 -8.17 6.18
CA PHE A 224 18.34 -7.34 7.20
C PHE A 224 18.68 -5.96 6.62
N ASP A 225 18.35 -4.92 7.38
CA ASP A 225 18.77 -3.55 7.16
C ASP A 225 19.33 -3.00 8.48
N LYS A 226 20.44 -2.27 8.41
CA LYS A 226 21.09 -1.73 9.62
C LYS A 226 20.24 -0.67 10.34
N ASP A 227 19.39 0.04 9.60
CA ASP A 227 18.57 1.15 10.09
C ASP A 227 17.16 0.67 10.46
N GLU A 228 16.65 -0.38 9.78
CA GLU A 228 15.29 -0.91 9.98
C GLU A 228 15.22 -2.24 10.74
N GLY A 229 16.35 -2.92 10.96
CA GLY A 229 16.45 -4.23 11.59
C GLY A 229 16.11 -5.41 10.65
N TYR A 230 15.59 -6.50 11.23
CA TYR A 230 15.19 -7.68 10.46
C TYR A 230 13.75 -7.56 9.99
N THR A 231 13.50 -7.93 8.73
CA THR A 231 12.14 -8.11 8.20
C THR A 231 11.97 -9.54 7.74
N VAL A 232 10.98 -10.25 8.29
CA VAL A 232 10.56 -11.58 7.84
C VAL A 232 9.21 -11.47 7.15
N LEU A 233 9.06 -12.11 6.00
CA LEU A 233 7.85 -12.08 5.19
C LEU A 233 7.44 -13.49 4.79
N ILE A 234 6.19 -13.84 5.01
CA ILE A 234 5.61 -15.14 4.62
C ILE A 234 4.27 -14.92 3.93
N GLN A 235 4.03 -15.68 2.87
CA GLN A 235 2.72 -15.76 2.23
C GLN A 235 1.79 -16.68 3.01
N LEU A 236 0.60 -16.19 3.32
CA LEU A 236 -0.50 -16.94 3.92
C LEU A 236 -1.47 -17.34 2.80
N GLY A 237 -1.34 -18.55 2.27
CA GLY A 237 -2.25 -19.06 1.24
C GLY A 237 -2.13 -18.33 -0.10
N GLN A 238 -3.26 -17.95 -0.69
CA GLN A 238 -3.31 -17.34 -2.02
C GLN A 238 -3.23 -15.82 -1.97
N SER A 239 -3.92 -15.19 -1.02
CA SER A 239 -4.06 -13.74 -0.95
C SER A 239 -3.46 -13.10 0.29
N GLY A 240 -3.13 -13.88 1.30
CA GLY A 240 -2.71 -13.39 2.60
C GLY A 240 -1.21 -13.30 2.76
N MET A 241 -0.80 -12.55 3.78
CA MET A 241 0.59 -12.33 4.14
C MET A 241 0.72 -12.02 5.62
N ILE A 242 1.87 -12.40 6.16
CA ILE A 242 2.35 -11.93 7.46
C ILE A 242 3.78 -11.40 7.31
N SER A 243 4.01 -10.23 7.89
CA SER A 243 5.31 -9.59 8.00
C SER A 243 5.65 -9.37 9.46
N TRP A 244 6.89 -9.65 9.82
CA TRP A 244 7.48 -9.28 11.10
C TRP A 244 8.63 -8.32 10.86
N GLN A 245 8.64 -7.21 11.57
CA GLN A 245 9.76 -6.28 11.62
C GLN A 245 10.33 -6.29 13.04
N GLY A 246 11.56 -6.77 13.19
CA GLY A 246 12.28 -6.86 14.45
C GLY A 246 13.39 -5.83 14.53
N ILE A 247 13.28 -4.91 15.50
CA ILE A 247 14.27 -3.89 15.83
C ILE A 247 15.07 -4.38 17.04
N ASN A 248 16.40 -4.17 17.02
CA ASN A 248 17.34 -4.58 18.06
C ASN A 248 17.33 -6.09 18.37
N TYR A 249 17.16 -6.90 17.32
CA TYR A 249 17.49 -8.32 17.33
C TYR A 249 18.96 -8.47 16.93
N ALA A 250 19.75 -9.15 17.76
CA ALA A 250 21.21 -9.25 17.58
C ALA A 250 21.59 -10.22 16.46
N THR A 251 20.76 -11.22 16.20
CA THR A 251 21.05 -12.26 15.20
C THR A 251 19.82 -12.67 14.42
N GLU A 252 20.07 -13.24 13.24
CA GLU A 252 19.04 -13.90 12.45
C GLU A 252 18.34 -15.03 13.21
N GLN A 253 19.09 -15.82 13.99
CA GLN A 253 18.53 -16.92 14.76
C GLN A 253 17.49 -16.40 15.76
N GLU A 254 17.82 -15.30 16.44
CA GLU A 254 16.95 -14.70 17.43
C GLU A 254 15.62 -14.19 16.84
N ILE A 255 15.65 -13.52 15.69
CA ILE A 255 14.40 -13.11 15.01
C ILE A 255 13.65 -14.33 14.47
N THR A 256 14.35 -15.36 14.00
CA THR A 256 13.74 -16.59 13.50
C THR A 256 13.01 -17.35 14.63
N ASP A 257 13.61 -17.41 15.82
CA ASP A 257 12.99 -18.00 17.02
C ASP A 257 11.79 -17.19 17.51
N ALA A 258 11.84 -15.86 17.38
CA ALA A 258 10.69 -15.00 17.67
C ALA A 258 9.51 -15.24 16.72
N VAL A 259 9.74 -15.28 15.40
CA VAL A 259 8.65 -15.51 14.42
C VAL A 259 8.10 -16.94 14.50
N ASN A 260 8.91 -17.91 14.93
CA ASN A 260 8.45 -19.29 15.18
C ASN A 260 7.50 -19.40 16.39
N GLN A 261 7.29 -18.36 17.19
CA GLN A 261 6.27 -18.40 18.25
C GLN A 261 4.84 -18.19 17.72
N PHE A 262 4.67 -17.70 16.49
CA PHE A 262 3.37 -17.43 15.90
C PHE A 262 2.73 -18.71 15.35
N ASP A 263 1.43 -18.91 15.63
CA ASP A 263 0.64 -19.98 15.02
C ASP A 263 0.14 -19.56 13.64
N VAL A 264 1.02 -19.70 12.66
CA VAL A 264 0.75 -19.30 11.26
C VAL A 264 -0.43 -20.08 10.67
N ASP A 265 -0.63 -21.34 11.05
CA ASP A 265 -1.69 -22.17 10.49
C ASP A 265 -3.06 -21.79 11.06
N SER A 266 -3.13 -21.46 12.35
CA SER A 266 -4.35 -20.90 12.95
C SER A 266 -4.72 -19.55 12.30
N ILE A 267 -3.73 -18.67 12.07
CA ILE A 267 -3.94 -17.39 11.38
C ILE A 267 -4.53 -17.61 9.98
N LYS A 268 -3.95 -18.49 9.17
CA LYS A 268 -4.49 -18.83 7.83
C LYS A 268 -5.94 -19.28 7.89
N LYS A 269 -6.24 -20.20 8.81
CA LYS A 269 -7.59 -20.74 8.99
C LYS A 269 -8.61 -19.64 9.32
N MET A 270 -8.25 -18.66 10.16
CA MET A 270 -9.13 -17.53 10.48
C MET A 270 -9.32 -16.57 9.30
N LEU A 271 -8.30 -16.41 8.46
CA LEU A 271 -8.37 -15.57 7.27
C LEU A 271 -9.06 -16.26 6.07
N GLY A 272 -9.28 -17.57 6.13
CA GLY A 272 -9.85 -18.34 5.02
C GLY A 272 -8.86 -18.64 3.90
N GLU A 273 -7.56 -18.75 4.24
CA GLU A 273 -6.42 -19.02 3.34
C GLU A 273 -6.03 -20.51 3.27
#